data_AF-A0A7R8W5P1-F1
#
_entry.id   AF-A0A7R8W5P1-F1
#
_cell.length_a   1.000
_cell.length_b   1.000
_cell.length_c   1.000
_cell.angle_alpha   90.00
_cell.angle_beta   90.00
_cell.angle_gamma   90.00
#
_symmetry.space_group_name_H-M   'P 1'
#
loop_
_entity.id
_entity.type
_entity.pdbx_description
1 polymer ?
#
loop_
_entity_poly.entity_id
_entity_poly.type
_entity_poly.pdbx_seq_one_letter_code
_entity_poly.pdbx_strand_id
1 'polypeptide(L)'
;MTISSVSEEQSEGSPRGADLSEGALRQRGADLSEGALRQRGPDHSEESSDGGRVPRPVRRYTAWQRRKAERLRVLCEQVKQLNGGRAEGGRAPKSQVAIKESIREMALSQGGLMEDRFRRVLWPQLFEIDPANVQLSAQTEAEVKERCDQFNQVTMDVFRTLRRFPPGITDDDREMYQHQLTGVVCQVLLDHPELYYYQGYHDVALTLLLVVGQRVSLALIEKLSKSHLGTFMEPSMKSTAHLLNYLYPILKGEDEELFAFMLNVLDGSSGKRRKSQRNDAQRMSDFIDDSSMAHQQKFLQRMI
;
A
#
# COMPACT_ATOMS: atom_id res chain seq x y z
N MET A 1 -22.35 -70.99 -20.28
CA MET A 1 -22.20 -69.81 -19.41
C MET A 1 -21.62 -68.68 -20.24
N THR A 2 -22.46 -67.83 -20.82
CA THR A 2 -22.05 -66.53 -21.38
C THR A 2 -23.28 -65.64 -21.38
N ILE A 3 -23.36 -64.72 -20.44
CA ILE A 3 -24.34 -63.64 -20.40
C ILE A 3 -23.55 -62.36 -20.66
N SER A 4 -23.89 -61.67 -21.74
CA SER A 4 -23.53 -60.27 -21.98
C SER A 4 -24.78 -59.41 -21.80
N SER A 5 -24.53 -58.12 -21.55
CA SER A 5 -25.39 -56.93 -21.69
C SER A 5 -26.12 -56.41 -20.44
N VAL A 6 -25.49 -55.41 -19.80
CA VAL A 6 -26.07 -54.28 -19.07
C VAL A 6 -25.20 -53.07 -19.47
N SER A 7 -25.66 -52.20 -20.39
CA SER A 7 -26.27 -50.88 -20.14
C SER A 7 -25.45 -49.96 -19.24
N GLU A 8 -24.86 -48.90 -19.82
CA GLU A 8 -24.46 -47.71 -19.05
C GLU A 8 -24.67 -46.44 -19.91
N GLU A 9 -25.38 -45.50 -19.28
CA GLU A 9 -25.90 -44.25 -19.83
C GLU A 9 -24.85 -43.15 -19.93
N GLN A 10 -25.18 -42.19 -20.79
CA GLN A 10 -24.49 -40.94 -21.05
C GLN A 10 -24.52 -40.01 -19.81
N SER A 11 -23.42 -39.30 -19.57
CA SER A 11 -23.37 -38.17 -18.63
C SER A 11 -22.71 -36.96 -19.31
N GLU A 12 -23.37 -35.82 -19.14
CA GLU A 12 -23.24 -34.56 -19.88
C GLU A 12 -21.93 -33.80 -19.58
N GLY A 13 -21.38 -33.18 -20.62
CA GLY A 13 -20.18 -32.34 -20.55
C GLY A 13 -20.46 -30.93 -20.01
N SER A 14 -19.71 -30.56 -18.98
CA SER A 14 -19.63 -29.21 -18.39
C SER A 14 -19.02 -28.18 -19.35
N PRO A 15 -19.45 -26.90 -19.34
CA PRO A 15 -19.05 -25.93 -20.35
C PRO A 15 -17.66 -25.31 -20.09
N ARG A 16 -16.96 -25.10 -21.20
CA ARG A 16 -15.61 -24.55 -21.35
C ARG A 16 -15.47 -23.16 -20.72
N GLY A 17 -14.48 -23.02 -19.84
CA GLY A 17 -13.96 -21.71 -19.42
C GLY A 17 -13.30 -20.98 -20.59
N ALA A 18 -13.66 -19.73 -20.78
CA ALA A 18 -13.07 -18.84 -21.77
C ALA A 18 -11.67 -18.43 -21.30
N ASP A 19 -10.66 -18.93 -22.00
CA ASP A 19 -9.27 -18.49 -21.87
C ASP A 19 -9.15 -17.06 -22.44
N LEU A 20 -9.28 -16.07 -21.55
CA LEU A 20 -8.99 -14.68 -21.86
C LEU A 20 -7.47 -14.50 -21.75
N SER A 21 -6.81 -14.30 -22.89
CA SER A 21 -5.35 -14.17 -22.97
C SER A 21 -4.81 -13.10 -22.00
N GLU A 22 -3.74 -13.40 -21.26
CA GLU A 22 -3.11 -12.52 -20.26
C GLU A 22 -2.78 -11.10 -20.79
N GLY A 23 -2.54 -10.98 -22.10
CA GLY A 23 -2.35 -9.69 -22.77
C GLY A 23 -3.58 -8.77 -22.70
N ALA A 24 -4.79 -9.33 -22.76
CA ALA A 24 -6.04 -8.60 -22.63
C ALA A 24 -6.28 -8.11 -21.19
N LEU A 25 -5.87 -8.90 -20.19
CA LEU A 25 -5.91 -8.50 -18.77
C LEU A 25 -4.95 -7.34 -18.49
N ARG A 26 -3.75 -7.34 -19.09
CA ARG A 26 -2.77 -6.23 -18.97
C ARG A 26 -3.28 -4.92 -19.57
N GLN A 27 -3.92 -4.95 -20.75
CA GLN A 27 -4.49 -3.76 -21.39
C GLN A 27 -5.76 -3.26 -20.68
N ARG A 28 -6.67 -4.17 -20.29
CA ARG A 28 -7.89 -3.83 -19.55
C ARG A 28 -7.60 -3.27 -18.16
N GLY A 29 -6.53 -3.74 -17.51
CA GLY A 29 -6.04 -3.19 -16.23
C GLY A 29 -5.50 -1.76 -16.35
N ALA A 30 -4.85 -1.41 -17.46
CA ALA A 30 -4.43 -0.03 -17.73
C ALA A 30 -5.64 0.88 -17.95
N ASP A 31 -6.62 0.45 -18.75
CA ASP A 31 -7.83 1.22 -19.07
C ASP A 31 -8.77 1.39 -17.86
N LEU A 32 -8.86 0.42 -16.96
CA LEU A 32 -9.64 0.53 -15.71
C LEU A 32 -8.89 1.32 -14.63
N SER A 33 -7.55 1.34 -14.62
CA SER A 33 -6.81 2.26 -13.74
C SER A 33 -7.03 3.73 -14.10
N GLU A 34 -7.30 4.03 -15.38
CA GLU A 34 -7.71 5.36 -15.85
C GLU A 34 -9.23 5.59 -15.76
N GLY A 35 -10.06 4.55 -15.92
CA GLY A 35 -11.51 4.65 -16.06
C GLY A 35 -12.38 4.24 -14.85
N ALA A 36 -12.00 3.25 -14.05
CA ALA A 36 -12.89 2.63 -13.06
C ALA A 36 -13.14 3.47 -11.79
N LEU A 37 -12.25 4.42 -11.48
CA LEU A 37 -12.46 5.41 -10.42
C LEU A 37 -13.18 6.68 -10.91
N ARG A 38 -13.66 6.72 -12.16
CA ARG A 38 -14.70 7.66 -12.57
C ARG A 38 -16.06 7.10 -12.17
N GLN A 39 -16.45 7.39 -10.93
CA GLN A 39 -17.84 7.42 -10.46
C GLN A 39 -18.75 6.31 -11.02
N ARG A 40 -18.62 5.07 -10.52
CA ARG A 40 -19.75 4.14 -10.53
C ARG A 40 -20.14 3.84 -9.10
N GLY A 41 -21.22 4.48 -8.66
CA GLY A 41 -21.95 4.03 -7.48
C GLY A 41 -22.72 2.75 -7.82
N PRO A 42 -23.29 2.07 -6.80
CA PRO A 42 -23.91 0.78 -7.00
C PRO A 42 -25.15 0.92 -7.89
N ASP A 43 -25.20 0.10 -8.93
CA ASP A 43 -26.36 -0.13 -9.77
C ASP A 43 -27.07 -1.35 -9.19
N HIS A 44 -28.14 -1.09 -8.43
CA HIS A 44 -29.09 -2.12 -8.05
C HIS A 44 -30.32 -1.94 -8.93
N SER A 45 -30.53 -2.90 -9.82
CA SER A 45 -31.79 -3.15 -10.49
C SER A 45 -32.80 -3.66 -9.46
N GLU A 46 -33.68 -2.77 -9.01
CA GLU A 46 -34.99 -3.13 -8.47
C GLU A 46 -36.08 -2.43 -9.30
N GLU A 47 -36.99 -3.23 -9.82
CA GLU A 47 -38.17 -2.81 -10.54
C GLU A 47 -39.16 -2.08 -9.62
N SER A 48 -39.52 -0.87 -10.02
CA SER A 48 -40.87 -0.28 -9.97
C SER A 48 -41.70 -0.46 -8.69
N SER A 49 -41.76 0.58 -7.86
CA SER A 49 -42.98 1.43 -7.78
C SER A 49 -42.74 2.68 -6.94
N ASP A 50 -43.20 3.82 -7.49
CA ASP A 50 -43.57 5.08 -6.86
C ASP A 50 -42.72 5.66 -5.70
N GLY A 51 -42.01 6.78 -5.96
CA GLY A 51 -41.33 7.56 -4.91
C GLY A 51 -40.22 8.45 -5.46
N GLY A 52 -40.33 9.76 -5.26
CA GLY A 52 -39.50 10.79 -5.90
C GLY A 52 -37.99 10.56 -5.84
N ARG A 53 -37.32 10.75 -6.98
CA ARG A 53 -35.86 10.75 -7.13
C ARG A 53 -35.25 11.89 -6.30
N VAL A 54 -34.77 11.59 -5.09
CA VAL A 54 -33.94 12.51 -4.31
C VAL A 54 -32.60 12.68 -5.05
N PRO A 55 -32.21 13.89 -5.48
CA PRO A 55 -30.91 14.10 -6.11
C PRO A 55 -29.78 13.74 -5.13
N ARG A 56 -28.84 12.89 -5.56
CA ARG A 56 -27.61 12.64 -4.78
C ARG A 56 -26.90 13.99 -4.55
N PRO A 57 -26.50 14.32 -3.31
CA PRO A 57 -25.89 15.62 -3.04
C PRO A 57 -24.56 15.71 -3.81
N VAL A 58 -24.48 16.65 -4.75
CA VAL A 58 -23.19 17.08 -5.32
C VAL A 58 -22.36 17.52 -4.13
N ARG A 59 -21.27 16.80 -3.85
CA ARG A 59 -20.38 17.06 -2.72
C ARG A 59 -19.78 18.46 -2.91
N ARG A 60 -20.45 19.48 -2.40
CA ARG A 60 -20.02 20.87 -2.53
C ARG A 60 -18.81 21.03 -1.64
N TYR A 61 -17.64 21.17 -2.26
CA TYR A 61 -16.43 21.52 -1.53
C TYR A 61 -16.67 22.76 -0.67
N THR A 62 -16.09 22.79 0.52
CA THR A 62 -15.99 24.03 1.29
C THR A 62 -15.10 25.03 0.53
N ALA A 63 -15.17 26.31 0.89
CA ALA A 63 -14.31 27.33 0.28
C ALA A 63 -12.82 27.00 0.45
N TRP A 64 -12.43 26.44 1.60
CA TRP A 64 -11.07 25.97 1.86
C TRP A 64 -10.68 24.79 0.96
N GLN A 65 -11.54 23.78 0.79
CA GLN A 65 -11.28 22.65 -0.10
C GLN A 65 -11.10 23.09 -1.55
N ARG A 66 -11.89 24.05 -2.04
CA ARG A 66 -11.72 24.61 -3.39
C ARG A 66 -10.36 25.27 -3.58
N ARG A 67 -9.94 26.12 -2.64
CA ARG A 67 -8.62 26.77 -2.67
C ARG A 67 -7.48 25.75 -2.63
N LYS A 68 -7.62 24.71 -1.80
CA LYS A 68 -6.63 23.64 -1.69
C LYS A 68 -6.53 22.82 -2.99
N ALA A 69 -7.66 22.42 -3.56
CA ALA A 69 -7.70 21.72 -4.84
C ALA A 69 -7.04 22.54 -5.96
N GLU A 70 -7.21 23.86 -5.97
CA GLU A 70 -6.57 24.72 -6.95
C GLU A 70 -5.03 24.74 -6.81
N ARG A 71 -4.53 24.86 -5.57
CA ARG A 71 -3.09 24.74 -5.31
C ARG A 71 -2.53 23.38 -5.71
N LEU A 72 -3.28 22.30 -5.48
CA LEU A 72 -2.89 20.94 -5.90
C LEU A 72 -2.85 20.81 -7.42
N ARG A 73 -3.77 21.44 -8.16
CA ARG A 73 -3.74 21.48 -9.64
C ARG A 73 -2.47 22.16 -10.14
N VAL A 74 -2.16 23.34 -9.61
CA VAL A 74 -0.93 24.07 -9.96
C VAL A 74 0.32 23.22 -9.70
N LEU A 75 0.38 22.51 -8.56
CA LEU A 75 1.49 21.60 -8.27
C LEU A 75 1.56 20.43 -9.25
N CYS A 76 0.42 19.83 -9.63
CA CYS A 76 0.41 18.75 -10.62
C CYS A 76 0.94 19.22 -11.98
N GLU A 77 0.58 20.43 -12.42
CA GLU A 77 1.11 20.99 -13.67
C GLU A 77 2.61 21.27 -13.58
N GLN A 78 3.10 21.76 -12.43
CA GLN A 78 4.54 21.93 -12.19
C GLN A 78 5.30 20.59 -12.29
N VAL A 79 4.76 19.52 -11.73
CA VAL A 79 5.35 18.17 -11.82
C VAL A 79 5.37 17.67 -13.26
N LYS A 80 4.27 17.83 -14.01
CA LYS A 80 4.21 17.43 -15.42
C LYS A 80 5.22 18.19 -16.28
N GLN A 81 5.39 19.48 -16.05
CA GLN A 81 6.41 20.29 -16.74
C GLN A 81 7.84 19.85 -16.42
N LEU A 82 8.06 19.36 -15.21
CA LEU A 82 9.36 18.84 -14.77
C LEU A 82 9.70 17.52 -15.47
N ASN A 83 8.73 16.61 -15.59
CA ASN A 83 8.91 15.31 -16.23
C ASN A 83 8.87 15.38 -17.77
N GLY A 84 8.12 16.34 -18.34
CA GLY A 84 7.88 16.45 -19.77
C GLY A 84 8.97 17.14 -20.60
N GLY A 85 10.04 17.64 -19.98
CA GLY A 85 11.12 18.36 -20.68
C GLY A 85 10.68 19.72 -21.26
N ARG A 86 10.96 20.79 -20.52
CA ARG A 86 10.96 22.22 -20.93
C ARG A 86 9.84 22.67 -21.90
N ALA A 87 8.74 23.18 -21.33
CA ALA A 87 7.83 24.06 -22.08
C ALA A 87 8.48 25.45 -22.28
N GLU A 88 8.49 25.92 -23.52
CA GLU A 88 8.93 27.27 -23.89
C GLU A 88 7.96 28.34 -23.33
N GLY A 89 8.52 29.43 -22.81
CA GLY A 89 7.78 30.66 -22.55
C GLY A 89 7.03 30.72 -21.21
N GLY A 90 7.72 31.13 -20.15
CA GLY A 90 7.11 31.54 -18.88
C GLY A 90 7.96 31.18 -17.67
N ARG A 91 7.98 32.09 -16.68
CA ARG A 91 8.63 32.04 -15.34
C ARG A 91 9.50 30.81 -15.04
N ALA A 92 10.78 31.05 -14.71
CA ALA A 92 11.77 30.02 -14.36
C ALA A 92 11.16 28.89 -13.52
N PRO A 93 11.27 27.61 -13.96
CA PRO A 93 10.64 26.50 -13.29
C PRO A 93 11.18 26.40 -11.86
N LYS A 94 10.29 26.14 -10.89
CA LYS A 94 10.71 25.81 -9.53
C LYS A 94 11.64 24.60 -9.58
N SER A 95 12.69 24.60 -8.77
CA SER A 95 13.57 23.44 -8.65
C SER A 95 12.79 22.22 -8.16
N GLN A 96 13.26 21.02 -8.53
CA GLN A 96 12.66 19.76 -8.10
C GLN A 96 12.52 19.67 -6.56
N VAL A 97 13.54 20.17 -5.84
CA VAL A 97 13.54 20.26 -4.38
C VAL A 97 12.39 21.14 -3.87
N ALA A 98 12.23 22.35 -4.42
CA ALA A 98 11.18 23.27 -3.99
C ALA A 98 9.76 22.73 -4.26
N ILE A 99 9.58 21.96 -5.34
CA ILE A 99 8.31 21.30 -5.63
C ILE A 99 8.05 20.17 -4.63
N LYS A 100 9.07 19.36 -4.31
CA LYS A 100 8.96 18.30 -3.30
C LYS A 100 8.54 18.85 -1.93
N GLU A 101 9.16 19.95 -1.49
CA GLU A 101 8.76 20.63 -0.25
C GLU A 101 7.32 21.14 -0.30
N SER A 102 6.94 21.76 -1.42
CA SER A 102 5.56 22.24 -1.60
C SER A 102 4.53 21.09 -1.53
N ILE A 103 4.88 19.90 -2.02
CA ILE A 103 4.03 18.71 -1.92
C ILE A 103 3.96 18.21 -0.48
N ARG A 104 5.09 18.18 0.24
CA ARG A 104 5.15 17.78 1.66
C ARG A 104 4.26 18.68 2.53
N GLU A 105 4.36 20.00 2.38
CA GLU A 105 3.49 20.96 3.07
C GLU A 105 2.00 20.71 2.78
N MET A 106 1.66 20.43 1.52
CA MET A 106 0.28 20.16 1.12
C MET A 106 -0.24 18.81 1.65
N ALA A 107 0.64 17.82 1.75
CA ALA A 107 0.32 16.50 2.33
C ALA A 107 0.12 16.56 3.84
N LEU A 108 0.91 17.36 4.57
CA LEU A 108 0.82 17.54 6.02
C LEU A 108 -0.35 18.46 6.43
N SER A 109 -0.72 19.43 5.60
CA SER A 109 -1.85 20.31 5.89
C SER A 109 -3.21 19.57 5.84
N GLN A 110 -4.21 20.13 6.52
CA GLN A 110 -5.56 19.56 6.67
C GLN A 110 -6.08 18.86 5.40
N GLY A 111 -6.61 17.65 5.54
CA GLY A 111 -7.16 16.86 4.42
C GLY A 111 -6.14 16.35 3.38
N GLY A 112 -4.83 16.55 3.60
CA GLY A 112 -3.75 16.02 2.78
C GLY A 112 -3.87 16.33 1.29
N LEU A 113 -3.50 15.39 0.43
CA LEU A 113 -3.58 15.56 -1.03
C LEU A 113 -5.00 15.40 -1.62
N MET A 114 -6.03 15.37 -0.77
CA MET A 114 -7.46 15.30 -1.09
C MET A 114 -7.92 14.06 -1.87
N GLU A 115 -7.55 13.92 -3.14
CA GLU A 115 -8.12 12.96 -4.09
C GLU A 115 -7.05 12.16 -4.84
N ASP A 116 -7.40 10.96 -5.28
CA ASP A 116 -6.47 10.04 -5.96
C ASP A 116 -5.92 10.62 -7.25
N ARG A 117 -6.68 11.46 -7.96
CA ARG A 117 -6.16 12.17 -9.17
C ARG A 117 -4.94 13.03 -8.86
N PHE A 118 -4.84 13.59 -7.66
CA PHE A 118 -3.67 14.38 -7.24
C PHE A 118 -2.57 13.44 -6.75
N ARG A 119 -2.92 12.42 -5.95
CA ARG A 119 -1.95 11.42 -5.45
C ARG A 119 -1.22 10.70 -6.60
N ARG A 120 -1.92 10.38 -7.69
CA ARG A 120 -1.36 9.77 -8.91
C ARG A 120 -0.20 10.56 -9.53
N VAL A 121 -0.22 11.88 -9.42
CA VAL A 121 0.85 12.74 -9.93
C VAL A 121 1.89 13.04 -8.85
N LEU A 122 1.42 13.28 -7.62
CA LEU A 122 2.26 13.86 -6.56
C LEU A 122 2.99 12.80 -5.72
N TRP A 123 2.44 11.60 -5.53
CA TRP A 123 3.15 10.53 -4.82
C TRP A 123 4.43 10.09 -5.56
N PRO A 124 4.42 9.80 -6.87
CA PRO A 124 5.65 9.47 -7.59
C PRO A 124 6.71 10.56 -7.44
N GLN A 125 6.30 11.83 -7.49
CA GLN A 125 7.22 12.95 -7.30
C GLN A 125 7.85 13.01 -5.90
N LEU A 126 7.10 12.68 -4.83
CA LEU A 126 7.66 12.60 -3.47
C LEU A 126 8.76 11.53 -3.38
N PHE A 127 8.64 10.48 -4.18
CA PHE A 127 9.60 9.40 -4.28
C PHE A 127 10.57 9.58 -5.45
N GLU A 128 10.54 10.70 -6.17
CA GLU A 128 11.38 10.96 -7.35
C GLU A 128 11.31 9.83 -8.39
N ILE A 129 10.12 9.28 -8.57
CA ILE A 129 9.81 8.25 -9.57
C ILE A 129 9.20 8.95 -10.77
N ASP A 130 9.80 8.75 -11.94
CA ASP A 130 9.19 9.09 -13.21
C ASP A 130 8.34 7.90 -13.71
N PRO A 131 7.00 8.02 -13.74
CA PRO A 131 6.11 6.95 -14.18
C PRO A 131 6.37 6.45 -15.61
N ALA A 132 7.02 7.26 -16.46
CA ALA A 132 7.35 6.89 -17.84
C ALA A 132 8.47 5.84 -17.91
N ASN A 133 9.36 5.82 -16.93
CA ASN A 133 10.53 4.92 -16.91
C ASN A 133 10.27 3.60 -16.18
N VAL A 134 9.10 3.46 -15.55
CA VAL A 134 8.76 2.23 -14.83
C VAL A 134 8.27 1.19 -15.82
N GLN A 135 8.91 0.03 -15.85
CA GLN A 135 8.53 -1.11 -16.69
C GLN A 135 8.02 -2.24 -15.82
N LEU A 136 6.95 -2.90 -16.27
CA LEU A 136 6.48 -4.13 -15.65
C LEU A 136 7.21 -5.32 -16.25
N SER A 137 7.57 -6.27 -15.41
CA SER A 137 8.11 -7.55 -15.84
C SER A 137 7.15 -8.27 -16.79
N ALA A 138 7.71 -8.92 -17.81
CA ALA A 138 6.96 -9.78 -18.72
C ALA A 138 6.69 -11.17 -18.13
N GLN A 139 7.14 -11.43 -16.90
CA GLN A 139 6.98 -12.74 -16.26
C GLN A 139 5.53 -13.16 -16.12
N THR A 140 5.29 -14.45 -16.30
CA THR A 140 4.00 -15.10 -16.04
C THR A 140 3.87 -15.46 -14.56
N GLU A 141 2.65 -15.67 -14.09
CA GLU A 141 2.44 -16.10 -12.70
C GLU A 141 3.11 -17.44 -12.39
N ALA A 142 3.12 -18.38 -13.35
CA ALA A 142 3.78 -19.66 -13.19
C ALA A 142 5.28 -19.50 -12.91
N GLU A 143 5.96 -18.62 -13.65
CA GLU A 143 7.38 -18.31 -13.44
C GLU A 143 7.62 -17.63 -12.09
N VAL A 144 6.75 -16.71 -11.69
CA VAL A 144 6.85 -16.03 -10.39
C VAL A 144 6.66 -17.04 -9.25
N LYS A 145 5.70 -17.95 -9.37
CA LYS A 145 5.42 -19.01 -8.40
C LYS A 145 6.58 -19.97 -8.24
N GLU A 146 7.28 -20.31 -9.32
CA GLU A 146 8.44 -21.19 -9.28
C GLU A 146 9.64 -20.53 -8.57
N ARG A 147 9.82 -19.22 -8.76
CA ARG A 147 11.01 -18.50 -8.29
C ARG A 147 10.84 -17.83 -6.92
N CYS A 148 9.61 -17.52 -6.52
CA CYS A 148 9.34 -16.80 -5.28
C CYS A 148 8.95 -17.79 -4.17
N ASP A 149 9.89 -18.10 -3.28
CA ASP A 149 9.66 -19.01 -2.15
C ASP A 149 8.47 -18.59 -1.27
N GLN A 150 8.21 -17.30 -1.20
CA GLN A 150 7.16 -16.70 -0.36
C GLN A 150 5.80 -16.58 -1.09
N PHE A 151 5.70 -17.04 -2.35
CA PHE A 151 4.51 -16.89 -3.19
C PHE A 151 3.23 -17.39 -2.51
N ASN A 152 3.25 -18.61 -1.95
CA ASN A 152 2.07 -19.18 -1.31
C ASN A 152 1.58 -18.35 -0.11
N GLN A 153 2.52 -17.80 0.68
CA GLN A 153 2.17 -16.95 1.81
C GLN A 153 1.53 -15.64 1.32
N VAL A 154 2.12 -15.01 0.30
CA VAL A 154 1.59 -13.79 -0.32
C VAL A 154 0.18 -14.03 -0.85
N THR A 155 -0.03 -15.08 -1.66
CA THR A 155 -1.33 -15.40 -2.25
C THR A 155 -2.40 -15.64 -1.19
N MET A 156 -2.08 -16.35 -0.10
CA MET A 156 -3.02 -16.55 1.00
C MET A 156 -3.40 -15.23 1.69
N ASP A 157 -2.43 -14.33 1.89
CA ASP A 157 -2.67 -13.03 2.52
C ASP A 157 -3.50 -12.10 1.62
N VAL A 158 -3.19 -12.07 0.32
CA VAL A 158 -3.96 -11.36 -0.72
C VAL A 158 -5.40 -11.88 -0.81
N PHE A 159 -5.60 -13.19 -0.66
CA PHE A 159 -6.93 -13.77 -0.57
C PHE A 159 -7.70 -13.29 0.65
N ARG A 160 -7.05 -13.03 1.79
CA ARG A 160 -7.74 -12.51 2.98
C ARG A 160 -8.08 -11.02 2.88
N THR A 161 -7.47 -10.28 1.95
CA THR A 161 -7.70 -8.84 1.78
C THR A 161 -8.96 -8.48 0.99
N LEU A 162 -9.73 -9.47 0.52
CA LEU A 162 -10.99 -9.32 -0.24
C LEU A 162 -11.97 -8.30 0.38
N ARG A 163 -11.99 -8.15 1.71
CA ARG A 163 -12.88 -7.21 2.40
C ARG A 163 -12.49 -5.72 2.25
N ARG A 164 -11.28 -5.42 1.79
CA ARG A 164 -10.78 -4.04 1.67
C ARG A 164 -11.11 -3.37 0.34
N PHE A 165 -11.62 -4.11 -0.64
CA PHE A 165 -12.05 -3.51 -1.90
C PHE A 165 -13.30 -2.64 -1.72
N PRO A 166 -13.46 -1.57 -2.52
CA PRO A 166 -14.64 -0.72 -2.47
C PRO A 166 -15.94 -1.53 -2.66
N PRO A 167 -17.04 -1.15 -1.97
CA PRO A 167 -18.33 -1.79 -2.20
C PRO A 167 -18.79 -1.54 -3.66
N GLY A 168 -19.23 -2.61 -4.32
CA GLY A 168 -19.68 -2.56 -5.72
C GLY A 168 -18.62 -2.90 -6.77
N ILE A 169 -17.43 -3.35 -6.37
CA ILE A 169 -16.49 -3.98 -7.31
C ILE A 169 -17.02 -5.33 -7.78
N THR A 170 -16.85 -5.65 -9.06
CA THR A 170 -17.20 -6.97 -9.61
C THR A 170 -16.19 -8.02 -9.13
N ASP A 171 -16.57 -9.30 -9.20
CA ASP A 171 -15.65 -10.37 -8.84
C ASP A 171 -14.48 -10.48 -9.84
N ASP A 172 -14.72 -10.21 -11.13
CA ASP A 172 -13.66 -10.12 -12.15
C ASP A 172 -12.61 -9.04 -11.82
N ASP A 173 -13.07 -7.83 -11.47
CA ASP A 173 -12.16 -6.73 -11.14
C ASP A 173 -11.37 -7.03 -9.86
N ARG A 174 -12.01 -7.70 -8.91
CA ARG A 174 -11.39 -8.14 -7.66
C ARG A 174 -10.30 -9.18 -7.92
N GLU A 175 -10.59 -10.21 -8.71
CA GLU A 175 -9.62 -11.22 -9.11
C GLU A 175 -8.44 -10.59 -9.86
N MET A 176 -8.72 -9.67 -10.78
CA MET A 176 -7.69 -8.89 -11.47
C MET A 176 -6.78 -8.14 -10.47
N TYR A 177 -7.34 -7.43 -9.49
CA TYR A 177 -6.52 -6.73 -8.49
C TYR A 177 -5.72 -7.67 -7.61
N GLN A 178 -6.24 -8.87 -7.30
CA GLN A 178 -5.50 -9.88 -6.56
C GLN A 178 -4.29 -10.37 -7.37
N HIS A 179 -4.47 -10.69 -8.64
CA HIS A 179 -3.36 -11.05 -9.54
C HIS A 179 -2.33 -9.92 -9.61
N GLN A 180 -2.77 -8.67 -9.81
CA GLN A 180 -1.86 -7.53 -9.86
C GLN A 180 -1.12 -7.32 -8.55
N LEU A 181 -1.79 -7.48 -7.40
CA LEU A 181 -1.19 -7.31 -6.08
C LEU A 181 -0.15 -8.38 -5.79
N THR A 182 -0.48 -9.66 -6.04
CA THR A 182 0.45 -10.78 -5.91
C THR A 182 1.67 -10.55 -6.80
N GLY A 183 1.46 -10.17 -8.06
CA GLY A 183 2.54 -9.85 -8.99
C GLY A 183 3.44 -8.71 -8.49
N VAL A 184 2.87 -7.61 -8.00
CA VAL A 184 3.64 -6.47 -7.44
C VAL A 184 4.47 -6.90 -6.24
N VAL A 185 3.88 -7.61 -5.28
CA VAL A 185 4.56 -8.04 -4.06
C VAL A 185 5.67 -9.04 -4.39
N CYS A 186 5.38 -10.07 -5.16
CA CYS A 186 6.36 -11.09 -5.52
C CYS A 186 7.49 -10.53 -6.38
N GLN A 187 7.20 -9.59 -7.30
CA GLN A 187 8.24 -8.94 -8.10
C GLN A 187 9.27 -8.22 -7.21
N VAL A 188 8.82 -7.47 -6.19
CA VAL A 188 9.75 -6.82 -5.24
C VAL A 188 10.59 -7.85 -4.48
N LEU A 189 10.00 -8.96 -4.04
CA LEU A 189 10.73 -10.00 -3.31
C LEU A 189 11.73 -10.76 -4.21
N LEU A 190 11.43 -10.89 -5.50
CA LEU A 190 12.33 -11.50 -6.48
C LEU A 190 13.50 -10.57 -6.83
N ASP A 191 13.24 -9.27 -6.95
CA ASP A 191 14.27 -8.28 -7.29
C ASP A 191 15.20 -7.97 -6.11
N HIS A 192 14.72 -8.16 -4.87
CA HIS A 192 15.44 -7.88 -3.63
C HIS A 192 15.38 -9.10 -2.69
N PRO A 193 16.20 -10.14 -2.93
CA PRO A 193 16.18 -11.39 -2.16
C PRO A 193 16.59 -11.22 -0.68
N GLU A 194 17.16 -10.08 -0.31
CA GLU A 194 17.42 -9.70 1.08
C GLU A 194 16.16 -9.33 1.88
N LEU A 195 15.03 -9.09 1.20
CA LEU A 195 13.77 -8.70 1.83
C LEU A 195 12.90 -9.91 2.14
N TYR A 196 12.46 -9.98 3.39
CA TYR A 196 11.56 -11.01 3.91
C TYR A 196 10.14 -10.44 4.03
N TYR A 197 9.18 -11.19 3.51
CA TYR A 197 7.78 -10.82 3.56
C TYR A 197 7.26 -10.91 5.00
N TYR A 198 6.62 -9.83 5.48
CA TYR A 198 5.89 -9.82 6.74
C TYR A 198 4.39 -9.71 6.51
N GLN A 199 3.60 -10.30 7.41
CA GLN A 199 2.15 -10.25 7.34
C GLN A 199 1.65 -8.80 7.52
N GLY A 200 0.93 -8.31 6.51
CA GLY A 200 0.45 -6.92 6.43
C GLY A 200 1.18 -6.07 5.39
N TYR A 201 2.29 -6.54 4.81
CA TYR A 201 2.97 -5.85 3.70
C TYR A 201 2.04 -5.65 2.48
N HIS A 202 1.21 -6.66 2.18
CA HIS A 202 0.21 -6.61 1.11
C HIS A 202 -0.81 -5.48 1.29
N ASP A 203 -1.15 -5.05 2.52
CA ASP A 203 -2.09 -3.95 2.76
C ASP A 203 -1.50 -2.59 2.29
N VAL A 204 -0.19 -2.40 2.49
CA VAL A 204 0.52 -1.21 2.00
C VAL A 204 0.58 -1.23 0.48
N ALA A 205 0.95 -2.37 -0.12
CA ALA A 205 0.99 -2.55 -1.57
C ALA A 205 -0.38 -2.35 -2.22
N LEU A 206 -1.46 -2.89 -1.64
CA LEU A 206 -2.83 -2.72 -2.12
C LEU A 206 -3.25 -1.24 -2.09
N THR A 207 -2.91 -0.52 -1.04
CA THR A 207 -3.21 0.93 -0.94
C THR A 207 -2.55 1.71 -2.07
N LEU A 208 -1.30 1.39 -2.41
CA LEU A 208 -0.62 2.01 -3.55
C LEU A 208 -1.27 1.59 -4.87
N LEU A 209 -1.56 0.31 -5.05
CA LEU A 209 -2.16 -0.26 -6.26
C LEU A 209 -3.50 0.42 -6.59
N LEU A 210 -4.39 0.58 -5.60
CA LEU A 210 -5.70 1.20 -5.79
C LEU A 210 -5.62 2.69 -6.15
N VAL A 211 -4.55 3.38 -5.75
CA VAL A 211 -4.40 4.83 -5.99
C VAL A 211 -3.64 5.09 -7.28
N VAL A 212 -2.49 4.46 -7.48
CA VAL A 212 -1.54 4.78 -8.57
C VAL A 212 -1.47 3.74 -9.69
N GLY A 213 -2.18 2.62 -9.54
CA GLY A 213 -2.13 1.51 -10.50
C GLY A 213 -0.85 0.68 -10.40
N GLN A 214 -0.87 -0.49 -11.04
CA GLN A 214 0.13 -1.55 -10.87
C GLN A 214 1.57 -1.09 -11.13
N ARG A 215 1.79 -0.41 -12.25
CA ARG A 215 3.13 0.01 -12.70
C ARG A 215 3.79 0.93 -11.69
N VAL A 216 3.11 2.01 -11.33
CA VAL A 216 3.65 3.00 -10.40
C VAL A 216 3.68 2.45 -8.98
N SER A 217 2.73 1.59 -8.59
CA SER A 217 2.74 0.96 -7.28
C SER A 217 3.97 0.08 -7.07
N LEU A 218 4.43 -0.64 -8.11
CA LEU A 218 5.64 -1.46 -8.04
C LEU A 218 6.86 -0.61 -7.67
N ALA A 219 7.12 0.46 -8.41
CA ALA A 219 8.26 1.34 -8.14
C ALA A 219 8.16 2.04 -6.76
N LEU A 220 6.96 2.43 -6.34
CA LEU A 220 6.74 3.05 -5.03
C LEU A 220 6.98 2.05 -3.90
N ILE A 221 6.40 0.85 -3.99
CA ILE A 221 6.55 -0.15 -2.94
C ILE A 221 7.99 -0.63 -2.84
N GLU A 222 8.69 -0.82 -3.96
CA GLU A 222 10.11 -1.18 -3.98
C GLU A 222 10.95 -0.14 -3.23
N LYS A 223 10.75 1.16 -3.52
CA LYS A 223 11.49 2.23 -2.85
C LYS A 223 11.15 2.33 -1.36
N LEU A 224 9.90 2.08 -0.97
CA LEU A 224 9.48 2.01 0.43
C LEU A 224 10.12 0.83 1.15
N SER A 225 10.16 -0.34 0.51
CA SER A 225 10.74 -1.57 1.04
C SER A 225 12.22 -1.45 1.32
N LYS A 226 12.96 -0.72 0.47
CA LYS A 226 14.39 -0.44 0.67
C LYS A 226 14.67 0.71 1.64
N SER A 227 13.63 1.39 2.13
CA SER A 227 13.76 2.54 3.03
C SER A 227 12.92 2.35 4.29
N HIS A 228 11.71 2.91 4.30
CA HIS A 228 10.85 3.03 5.46
C HIS A 228 10.37 1.68 6.00
N LEU A 229 10.22 0.68 5.13
CA LEU A 229 9.75 -0.65 5.50
C LEU A 229 10.89 -1.66 5.70
N GLY A 230 12.14 -1.30 5.36
CA GLY A 230 13.26 -2.25 5.33
C GLY A 230 13.49 -2.94 6.67
N THR A 231 13.40 -2.22 7.77
CA THR A 231 13.53 -2.77 9.14
C THR A 231 12.47 -3.82 9.47
N PHE A 232 11.29 -3.75 8.86
CA PHE A 232 10.20 -4.73 9.06
C PHE A 232 10.33 -5.93 8.12
N MET A 233 11.13 -5.80 7.07
CA MET A 233 11.40 -6.85 6.08
C MET A 233 12.74 -7.56 6.34
N GLU A 234 13.33 -7.38 7.51
CA GLU A 234 14.48 -8.17 7.94
C GLU A 234 14.06 -9.59 8.34
N PRO A 235 14.95 -10.60 8.22
CA PRO A 235 14.63 -11.97 8.60
C PRO A 235 14.35 -12.15 10.10
N SER A 236 14.71 -11.16 10.92
CA SER A 236 14.47 -11.17 12.36
C SER A 236 13.80 -9.90 12.84
N MET A 237 12.88 -10.04 13.80
CA MET A 237 12.20 -8.93 14.46
C MET A 237 13.10 -8.11 15.40
N LYS A 238 14.41 -8.38 15.50
CA LYS A 238 15.32 -7.68 16.43
C LYS A 238 15.32 -6.16 16.20
N SER A 239 15.49 -5.73 14.96
CA SER A 239 15.53 -4.30 14.62
C SER A 239 14.16 -3.64 14.77
N THR A 240 13.09 -4.35 14.41
CA THR A 240 11.71 -3.91 14.65
C THR A 240 11.42 -3.75 16.15
N ALA A 241 11.83 -4.70 16.98
CA ALA A 241 11.67 -4.63 18.44
C ALA A 241 12.46 -3.47 19.03
N HIS A 242 13.67 -3.20 18.52
CA HIS A 242 14.43 -2.02 18.90
C HIS A 242 13.70 -0.72 18.53
N LEU A 243 13.10 -0.66 17.35
CA LEU A 243 12.28 0.49 16.94
C LEU A 243 11.06 0.68 17.85
N LEU A 244 10.36 -0.40 18.20
CA LEU A 244 9.20 -0.36 19.10
C LEU A 244 9.57 0.15 20.50
N ASN A 245 10.81 -0.07 20.95
CA ASN A 245 11.25 0.43 22.26
C ASN A 245 11.31 1.96 22.34
N TYR A 246 11.39 2.68 21.21
CA TYR A 246 11.30 4.15 21.22
C TYR A 246 9.90 4.66 21.60
N LEU A 247 8.86 3.82 21.51
CA LEU A 247 7.51 4.21 21.93
C LEU A 247 7.45 4.51 23.43
N TYR A 248 8.19 3.77 24.26
CA TYR A 248 8.15 3.92 25.72
C TYR A 248 8.67 5.28 26.21
N PRO A 249 9.85 5.76 25.77
CA PRO A 249 10.30 7.12 26.09
C PRO A 249 9.36 8.21 25.61
N ILE A 250 8.81 8.08 24.39
CA ILE A 250 7.86 9.06 23.85
C ILE A 250 6.61 9.10 24.72
N LEU A 251 6.05 7.93 25.04
CA LEU A 251 4.86 7.82 25.88
C LEU A 251 5.12 8.40 27.26
N LYS A 252 6.25 8.10 27.89
CA LYS A 252 6.60 8.68 29.20
C LYS A 252 6.69 10.21 29.15
N GLY A 253 7.21 10.77 28.06
CA GLY A 253 7.33 12.23 27.88
C GLY A 253 5.99 12.93 27.67
N GLU A 254 5.05 12.29 26.98
CA GLU A 254 3.74 12.86 26.65
C GLU A 254 2.64 12.54 27.68
N ASP A 255 2.67 11.35 28.29
CA ASP A 255 1.67 10.84 29.23
C ASP A 255 2.30 9.83 30.22
N GLU A 256 2.75 10.33 31.37
CA GLU A 256 3.37 9.53 32.41
C GLU A 256 2.40 8.54 33.08
N GLU A 257 1.12 8.89 33.19
CA GLU A 257 0.10 8.04 33.80
C GLU A 257 -0.16 6.80 32.93
N LEU A 258 -0.36 7.00 31.62
CA LEU A 258 -0.53 5.91 30.66
C LEU A 258 0.73 5.05 30.58
N PHE A 259 1.92 5.66 30.60
CA PHE A 259 3.18 4.92 30.65
C PHE A 259 3.26 4.00 31.88
N ALA A 260 2.97 4.52 33.08
CA ALA A 260 2.99 3.74 34.31
C ALA A 260 1.95 2.61 34.29
N PHE A 261 0.75 2.88 33.76
CA PHE A 261 -0.29 1.86 33.58
C PHE A 261 0.19 0.71 32.66
N MET A 262 0.76 1.04 31.51
CA MET A 262 1.27 0.03 30.55
C MET A 262 2.38 -0.84 31.16
N LEU A 263 3.32 -0.25 31.90
CA LEU A 263 4.37 -1.01 32.59
C LEU A 263 3.79 -1.95 33.66
N ASN A 264 2.87 -1.46 34.47
CA ASN A 264 2.23 -2.27 35.51
C ASN A 264 1.47 -3.47 34.92
N VAL A 265 0.84 -3.32 33.76
CA VAL A 265 0.16 -4.43 33.05
C VAL A 265 1.17 -5.47 32.54
N LEU A 266 2.30 -5.02 31.99
CA LEU A 266 3.38 -5.90 31.50
C LEU A 266 4.04 -6.68 32.64
N ASP A 267 4.26 -6.03 33.78
CA ASP A 267 4.85 -6.65 34.98
C ASP A 267 3.86 -7.56 35.70
N GLY A 268 2.58 -7.17 35.77
CA GLY A 268 1.49 -7.95 36.39
C GLY A 268 1.15 -9.25 35.65
N SER A 269 1.40 -9.32 34.34
CA SER A 269 1.17 -10.51 33.51
C SER A 269 2.30 -11.56 33.64
N SER A 270 3.43 -11.21 34.27
CA SER A 270 4.67 -12.03 34.30
C SER A 270 4.88 -12.81 35.60
N GLY A 271 3.81 -13.05 36.38
CA GLY A 271 3.82 -13.69 37.71
C GLY A 271 4.48 -15.07 37.85
N LYS A 272 5.02 -15.68 36.78
CA LYS A 272 5.78 -16.94 36.81
C LYS A 272 7.27 -16.86 36.40
N ARG A 273 7.83 -15.69 36.07
CA ARG A 273 9.23 -15.58 35.59
C ARG A 273 10.12 -14.59 36.36
N ARG A 274 10.00 -14.57 37.70
CA ARG A 274 10.57 -13.54 38.61
C ARG A 274 12.11 -13.51 38.83
N LYS A 275 12.95 -14.22 38.07
CA LYS A 275 14.42 -14.17 38.30
C LYS A 275 15.28 -13.76 37.09
N SER A 276 14.81 -13.92 35.85
CA SER A 276 15.62 -13.58 34.67
C SER A 276 15.43 -12.12 34.21
N GLN A 277 14.19 -11.61 34.25
CA GLN A 277 13.84 -10.29 33.68
C GLN A 277 14.29 -9.10 34.52
N ARG A 278 14.59 -9.29 35.82
CA ARG A 278 15.10 -8.21 36.68
C ARG A 278 16.47 -7.73 36.23
N ASN A 279 17.27 -8.61 35.61
CA ASN A 279 18.55 -8.25 35.00
C ASN A 279 18.36 -7.55 33.65
N ASP A 280 17.27 -7.81 32.92
CA ASP A 280 16.99 -7.19 31.63
C ASP A 280 16.42 -5.77 31.80
N ALA A 281 15.57 -5.54 32.80
CA ALA A 281 15.10 -4.20 33.16
C ALA A 281 16.23 -3.31 33.70
N GLN A 282 17.15 -3.88 34.49
CA GLN A 282 18.34 -3.16 34.95
C GLN A 282 19.30 -2.85 33.78
N ARG A 283 19.52 -3.81 32.87
CA ARG A 283 20.27 -3.57 31.62
C ARG A 283 19.61 -2.54 30.71
N MET A 284 18.28 -2.46 30.70
CA MET A 284 17.54 -1.43 29.94
C MET A 284 17.76 -0.05 30.56
N SER A 285 17.75 0.07 31.89
CA SER A 285 18.09 1.31 32.61
C SER A 285 19.53 1.75 32.32
N ASP A 286 20.48 0.82 32.41
CA ASP A 286 21.91 1.11 32.21
C ASP A 286 22.23 1.41 30.73
N PHE A 287 21.48 0.86 29.78
CA PHE A 287 21.61 1.14 28.34
C PHE A 287 21.00 2.49 27.92
N ILE A 288 19.94 2.92 28.62
CA ILE A 288 19.28 4.21 28.39
C ILE A 288 20.20 5.38 28.80
N ASP A 289 21.11 5.19 29.76
CA ASP A 289 22.02 6.27 30.21
C ASP A 289 23.27 6.44 29.32
N ASP A 290 23.88 5.37 28.81
CA ASP A 290 25.22 5.46 28.19
C ASP A 290 25.26 5.63 26.65
N SER A 291 24.20 5.24 25.91
CA SER A 291 24.20 5.27 24.42
C SER A 291 23.27 6.33 23.81
N SER A 292 22.43 6.94 24.64
CA SER A 292 21.21 7.63 24.23
C SER A 292 21.46 8.98 23.55
N MET A 293 22.30 9.86 24.10
CA MET A 293 22.35 11.24 23.60
C MET A 293 22.98 11.41 22.22
N ALA A 294 24.11 10.74 21.92
CA ALA A 294 24.87 11.00 20.69
C ALA A 294 24.27 10.31 19.45
N HIS A 295 23.66 9.12 19.62
CA HIS A 295 23.01 8.40 18.52
C HIS A 295 21.61 8.95 18.22
N GLN A 296 20.85 9.34 19.23
CA GLN A 296 19.51 9.89 19.04
C GLN A 296 19.55 11.25 18.34
N GLN A 297 20.55 12.08 18.62
CA GLN A 297 20.70 13.37 17.96
C GLN A 297 21.07 13.22 16.46
N LYS A 298 21.89 12.23 16.10
CA LYS A 298 22.20 11.91 14.69
C LYS A 298 21.03 11.27 13.95
N PHE A 299 20.19 10.48 14.63
CA PHE A 299 18.99 9.88 14.04
C PHE A 299 17.91 10.94 13.76
N LEU A 300 17.64 11.84 14.72
CA LEU A 300 16.69 12.93 14.53
C LEU A 300 17.15 13.93 13.46
N GLN A 301 18.45 14.21 13.34
CA GLN A 301 19.00 15.04 12.27
C GLN A 301 18.93 14.42 10.86
N ARG A 302 18.72 13.11 10.74
CA ARG A 302 18.54 12.44 9.44
C ARG A 302 17.07 12.32 9.01
N MET A 303 16.15 12.56 9.95
CA MET A 303 14.70 12.48 9.72
C MET A 303 14.04 13.83 9.41
N ILE A 304 14.74 14.95 9.64
CA ILE A 304 14.34 16.33 9.29
C ILE A 304 15.14 16.78 8.08
#